data_AF-A0A0E2BQF3-F1
#
_entry.id   AF-A0A0E2BQF3-F1
#
_cell.length_a   1.000
_cell.length_b   1.000
_cell.length_c   1.000
_cell.angle_alpha   90.00
_cell.angle_beta   90.00
_cell.angle_gamma   90.00
#
_symmetry.space_group_name_H-M   'P 1'
#
loop_
_entity.id
_entity.type
_entity.pdbx_description
1 polymer ?
#
loop_
_entity_poly.entity_id
_entity_poly.type
_entity_poly.pdbx_seq_one_letter_code
_entity_poly.pdbx_strand_id
1 'polypeptide(L)'
;MQLSTAFSDFILSSVSIFVAIQTRNITSYSRTAGFFGFLTIGISAGLGTIHFLGIEVLDPIYRFLVGLASFVGVPLIGTGFLQIKKMEKNFIYPIAGILIFLYVIFGYVFPFPFLSTVFGGIAMITVILVCIRKNSGETKIAALYGILGAILFILAGLVIGTTGSRGPILNVDIFHIVLAVAVYSLSASLKRLNRET
;
A
#
# COMPACT_ATOMS: atom_id res chain seq x y z
N MET A 1 -6.59 -14.97 20.34
CA MET A 1 -5.74 -15.42 19.22
C MET A 1 -6.63 -15.75 18.01
N GLN A 2 -6.29 -15.21 16.84
CA GLN A 2 -6.98 -15.42 15.57
C GLN A 2 -5.98 -15.96 14.55
N LEU A 3 -5.80 -17.28 14.52
CA LEU A 3 -4.71 -17.93 13.78
C LEU A 3 -4.81 -17.72 12.26
N SER A 4 -6.03 -17.76 11.70
CA SER A 4 -6.25 -17.52 10.26
C SER A 4 -5.86 -16.10 9.86
N THR A 5 -6.17 -15.13 10.73
CA THR A 5 -5.84 -13.72 10.52
C THR A 5 -4.36 -13.46 10.67
N ALA A 6 -3.70 -14.04 11.67
CA ALA A 6 -2.26 -13.99 11.79
C ALA A 6 -1.55 -14.52 10.53
N PHE A 7 -2.04 -15.64 9.98
CA PHE A 7 -1.48 -16.25 8.78
C PHE A 7 -1.70 -15.40 7.52
N SER A 8 -2.92 -14.86 7.33
CA SER A 8 -3.21 -13.99 6.18
C SER A 8 -2.41 -12.69 6.23
N ASP A 9 -2.21 -12.11 7.42
CA ASP A 9 -1.35 -10.94 7.62
C ASP A 9 0.12 -11.26 7.37
N PHE A 10 0.57 -12.45 7.76
CA PHE A 10 1.93 -12.91 7.50
C PHE A 10 2.20 -13.04 5.99
N ILE A 11 1.22 -13.52 5.22
CA ILE A 11 1.28 -13.55 3.76
C ILE A 11 1.39 -12.13 3.21
N LEU A 12 0.50 -11.22 3.62
CA LEU A 12 0.53 -9.82 3.21
C LEU A 12 1.88 -9.16 3.52
N SER A 13 2.40 -9.39 4.73
CA SER A 13 3.70 -8.91 5.19
C SER A 13 4.83 -9.42 4.30
N SER A 14 4.89 -10.73 4.09
CA SER A 14 5.91 -11.40 3.28
C SER A 14 5.91 -10.89 1.83
N VAL A 15 4.72 -10.82 1.21
CA VAL A 15 4.57 -10.31 -0.17
C VAL A 15 4.98 -8.85 -0.25
N SER A 16 4.52 -8.01 0.67
CA SER A 16 4.82 -6.57 0.69
C SER A 16 6.30 -6.28 0.87
N ILE A 17 6.98 -7.00 1.79
CA ILE A 17 8.42 -6.89 2.00
C ILE A 17 9.18 -7.38 0.76
N PHE A 18 8.79 -8.53 0.20
CA PHE A 18 9.41 -9.08 -1.00
C PHE A 18 9.34 -8.09 -2.17
N VAL A 19 8.18 -7.48 -2.42
CA VAL A 19 8.02 -6.53 -3.52
C VAL A 19 8.67 -5.17 -3.23
N ALA A 20 8.75 -4.76 -1.96
CA ALA A 20 9.55 -3.60 -1.56
C ALA A 20 11.02 -3.83 -1.94
N ILE A 21 11.60 -4.97 -1.55
CA ILE A 21 12.98 -5.35 -1.89
C ILE A 21 13.19 -5.36 -3.42
N GLN A 22 12.25 -5.91 -4.19
CA GLN A 22 12.35 -5.89 -5.65
C GLN A 22 12.27 -4.48 -6.28
N THR A 23 11.60 -3.56 -5.60
CA THR A 23 11.43 -2.17 -6.05
C THR A 23 12.55 -1.28 -5.49
N ARG A 24 13.50 -1.84 -4.72
CA ARG A 24 14.66 -1.14 -4.17
C ARG A 24 15.61 -0.71 -5.30
N ASN A 25 15.35 0.45 -5.88
CA ASN A 25 16.28 1.14 -6.74
C ASN A 25 16.34 2.62 -6.35
N ILE A 26 17.51 3.01 -5.87
CA ILE A 26 17.79 4.21 -5.08
C ILE A 26 17.98 5.44 -5.96
N THR A 27 17.87 5.33 -7.30
CA THR A 27 18.12 6.44 -8.22
C THR A 27 16.85 7.16 -8.70
N SER A 28 15.68 6.51 -8.66
CA SER A 28 14.42 7.08 -9.16
C SER A 28 13.46 7.38 -8.01
N TYR A 29 12.83 8.57 -8.03
CA TYR A 29 11.75 8.93 -7.12
C TYR A 29 10.65 7.86 -7.12
N SER A 30 10.22 7.45 -8.31
CA SER A 30 9.10 6.51 -8.49
C SER A 30 9.32 5.18 -7.76
N ARG A 31 10.51 4.60 -7.94
CA ARG A 31 10.88 3.33 -7.27
C ARG A 31 11.14 3.51 -5.79
N THR A 32 11.68 4.65 -5.37
CA THR A 32 11.88 4.96 -3.95
C THR A 32 10.53 5.11 -3.23
N ALA A 33 9.56 5.76 -3.86
CA ALA A 33 8.20 5.93 -3.35
C ALA A 33 7.48 4.58 -3.22
N GLY A 34 7.58 3.73 -4.25
CA GLY A 34 7.09 2.36 -4.19
C GLY A 34 7.78 1.55 -3.07
N PHE A 35 9.10 1.65 -2.92
CA PHE A 35 9.85 0.95 -1.87
C PHE A 35 9.32 1.28 -0.47
N PHE A 36 9.23 2.56 -0.10
CA PHE A 36 8.73 2.95 1.22
C PHE A 36 7.23 2.62 1.38
N GLY A 37 6.45 2.80 0.30
CA GLY A 37 5.05 2.45 0.27
C GLY A 37 4.78 0.98 0.60
N PHE A 38 5.42 0.07 -0.13
CA PHE A 38 5.27 -1.37 0.11
C PHE A 38 5.90 -1.81 1.44
N LEU A 39 7.03 -1.21 1.84
CA LEU A 39 7.69 -1.56 3.09
C LEU A 39 6.82 -1.21 4.31
N THR A 40 6.18 -0.04 4.31
CA THR A 40 5.29 0.36 5.41
C THR A 40 4.09 -0.57 5.55
N ILE A 41 3.48 -1.00 4.45
CA ILE A 41 2.42 -2.03 4.45
C ILE A 41 2.97 -3.34 5.03
N GLY A 42 4.15 -3.78 4.59
CA GLY A 42 4.75 -5.03 5.04
C GLY A 42 5.09 -5.07 6.53
N ILE A 43 5.68 -4.02 7.07
CA ILE A 43 5.98 -3.90 8.51
C ILE A 43 4.68 -3.85 9.31
N SER A 44 3.69 -3.08 8.85
CA SER A 44 2.37 -3.00 9.50
C SER A 44 1.69 -4.36 9.59
N ALA A 45 1.63 -5.11 8.48
CA ALA A 45 1.04 -6.45 8.44
C ALA A 45 1.84 -7.46 9.28
N GLY A 46 3.17 -7.32 9.34
CA GLY A 46 4.03 -8.16 10.17
C GLY A 46 3.77 -7.97 11.67
N LEU A 47 3.53 -6.72 12.10
CA LEU A 47 3.06 -6.45 13.46
C LEU A 47 1.62 -6.92 13.68
N GLY A 48 0.78 -6.86 12.65
CA GLY A 48 -0.56 -7.44 12.68
C GLY A 48 -0.53 -8.94 12.92
N THR A 49 0.41 -9.69 12.31
CA THR A 49 0.65 -11.11 12.64
C THR A 49 0.89 -11.31 14.14
N ILE A 50 1.78 -10.50 14.75
CA ILE A 50 2.10 -10.59 16.18
C ILE A 50 0.88 -10.26 17.05
N HIS A 51 0.12 -9.22 16.68
CA HIS A 51 -1.13 -8.83 17.33
C HIS A 51 -2.17 -9.96 17.30
N PHE A 52 -2.43 -10.55 16.12
CA PHE A 52 -3.42 -11.63 15.98
C PHE A 52 -2.99 -12.95 16.63
N LEU A 53 -1.69 -13.16 16.86
CA LEU A 53 -1.17 -14.24 17.71
C LEU A 53 -1.46 -14.05 19.20
N GLY A 54 -1.95 -12.87 19.61
CA GLY A 54 -2.31 -12.55 21.00
C GLY A 54 -1.18 -11.90 21.79
N ILE A 55 -0.15 -11.39 21.13
CA ILE A 55 0.96 -10.66 21.77
C ILE A 55 0.64 -9.16 21.70
N GLU A 56 -0.05 -8.65 22.71
CA GLU A 56 -0.59 -7.28 22.72
C GLU A 56 0.42 -6.21 23.17
N VAL A 57 1.63 -6.60 23.59
CA VAL A 57 2.68 -5.68 24.05
C VAL A 57 3.06 -4.63 22.98
N LEU A 58 2.90 -4.97 21.70
CA LEU A 58 3.24 -4.11 20.57
C LEU A 58 2.03 -3.37 19.99
N ASP A 59 0.84 -3.46 20.59
CA ASP A 59 -0.41 -2.88 20.07
C ASP A 59 -0.32 -1.38 19.75
N PRO A 60 0.28 -0.52 20.61
CA PRO A 60 0.42 0.90 20.29
C PRO A 60 1.26 1.13 19.03
N ILE A 61 2.32 0.33 18.86
CA ILE A 61 3.24 0.41 17.72
C ILE A 61 2.56 -0.13 16.45
N TYR A 62 1.84 -1.25 16.58
CA TYR A 62 1.03 -1.83 15.51
C TYR A 62 -0.01 -0.82 14.99
N ARG A 63 -0.82 -0.22 15.88
CA ARG A 63 -1.85 0.76 15.49
C ARG A 63 -1.26 1.99 14.83
N PHE A 64 -0.10 2.46 15.34
CA PHE A 64 0.62 3.56 14.71
C PHE A 64 1.07 3.19 13.28
N LEU A 65 1.61 1.99 13.08
CA LEU A 65 2.08 1.54 11.76
C LEU A 65 0.96 1.23 10.78
N VAL A 66 -0.20 0.76 11.23
CA VAL A 66 -1.41 0.64 10.40
C VAL A 66 -1.85 2.01 9.89
N GLY A 67 -1.87 3.01 10.77
CA GLY A 67 -2.15 4.39 10.38
C GLY A 67 -1.10 4.93 9.40
N LEU A 68 0.19 4.71 9.69
CA LEU A 68 1.30 5.12 8.83
C LEU A 68 1.22 4.50 7.43
N ALA A 69 0.94 3.20 7.34
CA ALA A 69 0.77 2.50 6.06
C ALA A 69 -0.39 3.12 5.25
N SER A 70 -1.49 3.46 5.91
CA SER A 70 -2.68 4.03 5.26
C SER A 70 -2.50 5.49 4.82
N PHE A 71 -1.91 6.34 5.68
CA PHE A 71 -1.73 7.77 5.42
C PHE A 71 -0.49 8.09 4.57
N VAL A 72 0.55 7.27 4.67
CA VAL A 72 1.85 7.55 4.06
C VAL A 72 2.16 6.50 3.01
N GLY A 73 2.05 5.22 3.36
CA GLY A 73 2.40 4.12 2.47
C GLY A 73 1.62 4.11 1.16
N VAL A 74 0.28 4.06 1.25
CA VAL A 74 -0.60 4.01 0.07
C VAL A 74 -0.46 5.26 -0.82
N PRO A 75 -0.46 6.50 -0.28
CA PRO A 75 -0.26 7.67 -1.12
C PRO A 75 1.11 7.73 -1.77
N LEU A 76 2.18 7.29 -1.09
CA LEU A 76 3.50 7.20 -1.70
C LEU A 76 3.52 6.26 -2.90
N ILE A 77 2.84 5.09 -2.82
CA ILE A 77 2.68 4.20 -3.98
C ILE A 77 2.03 4.97 -5.14
N GLY A 78 0.94 5.68 -4.89
CA GLY A 78 0.26 6.51 -5.89
C GLY A 78 1.16 7.56 -6.54
N THR A 79 1.92 8.31 -5.74
CA THR A 79 2.89 9.28 -6.27
C THR A 79 4.00 8.61 -7.08
N GLY A 80 4.36 7.37 -6.73
CA GLY A 80 5.31 6.57 -7.49
C GLY A 80 4.87 6.41 -8.95
N PHE A 81 3.58 6.22 -9.22
CA PHE A 81 3.08 6.05 -10.59
C PHE A 81 3.13 7.33 -11.43
N LEU A 82 3.15 8.52 -10.83
CA LEU A 82 3.20 9.77 -11.58
C LEU A 82 4.47 9.94 -12.42
N GLN A 83 5.53 9.17 -12.14
CA GLN A 83 6.80 9.14 -12.90
C GLN A 83 7.29 10.53 -13.33
N ILE A 84 7.31 11.46 -12.38
CA ILE A 84 7.69 12.84 -12.65
C ILE A 84 9.18 12.87 -12.96
N LYS A 85 9.54 12.91 -14.25
CA LYS A 85 10.93 12.83 -14.75
C LYS A 85 11.87 13.88 -14.15
N LYS A 86 11.33 15.02 -13.69
CA LYS A 86 12.09 16.13 -13.09
C LYS A 86 12.17 16.08 -11.56
N MET A 87 11.50 15.14 -10.90
CA MET A 87 11.56 15.05 -9.45
C MET A 87 12.78 14.23 -9.04
N GLU A 88 13.70 14.91 -8.38
CA GLU A 88 14.78 14.25 -7.67
C GLU A 88 14.22 13.33 -6.60
N LYS A 89 14.92 12.23 -6.34
CA LYS A 89 14.55 11.30 -5.28
C LYS A 89 14.36 11.99 -3.93
N ASN A 90 15.13 13.03 -3.64
CA ASN A 90 15.09 13.74 -2.36
C ASN A 90 13.73 14.38 -2.07
N PHE A 91 12.89 14.62 -3.09
CA PHE A 91 11.52 15.08 -2.89
C PHE A 91 10.62 14.08 -2.15
N ILE A 92 11.05 12.82 -1.99
CA ILE A 92 10.28 11.86 -1.19
C ILE A 92 10.25 12.24 0.29
N TYR A 93 11.32 12.82 0.82
CA TYR A 93 11.39 13.19 2.24
C TYR A 93 10.41 14.30 2.62
N PRO A 94 10.29 15.43 1.89
CA PRO A 94 9.29 16.43 2.21
C PRO A 94 7.86 15.90 1.97
N ILE A 95 7.61 15.09 0.94
CA ILE A 95 6.29 14.50 0.70
C ILE A 95 5.91 13.55 1.84
N ALA A 96 6.78 12.61 2.19
CA ALA A 96 6.57 11.71 3.31
C ALA A 96 6.43 12.49 4.63
N GLY A 97 7.22 13.54 4.84
CA GLY A 97 7.13 14.42 6.01
C GLY A 97 5.77 15.11 6.12
N ILE A 98 5.24 15.64 5.02
CA ILE A 98 3.87 16.22 4.98
C ILE A 98 2.83 15.15 5.29
N LEU A 99 2.92 13.97 4.68
CA LEU A 99 1.96 12.88 4.93
C LEU A 99 2.01 12.38 6.39
N ILE A 100 3.19 12.29 6.99
CA ILE A 100 3.38 11.96 8.41
C ILE A 100 2.79 13.06 9.28
N PHE A 101 3.06 14.32 8.97
CA PHE A 101 2.50 15.45 9.72
C PHE A 101 0.97 15.44 9.68
N LEU A 102 0.38 15.21 8.50
CA LEU A 102 -1.06 15.03 8.34
C LEU A 102 -1.59 13.84 9.13
N TYR A 103 -0.87 12.71 9.14
CA TYR A 103 -1.24 11.56 9.97
C TYR A 103 -1.23 11.89 11.46
N VAL A 104 -0.21 12.59 11.95
CA VAL A 104 -0.14 12.98 13.37
C VAL A 104 -1.29 13.91 13.75
N ILE A 105 -1.57 14.94 12.93
CA ILE A 105 -2.67 15.88 13.19
C ILE A 105 -4.02 15.18 13.11
N PHE A 106 -4.33 14.55 11.97
CA PHE A 106 -5.67 14.02 11.71
C PHE A 106 -5.90 12.62 12.27
N GLY A 107 -4.86 11.97 12.79
CA GLY A 107 -4.94 10.71 13.52
C GLY A 107 -5.08 10.88 15.03
N TYR A 108 -4.47 11.93 15.62
CA TYR A 108 -4.39 12.07 17.09
C TYR A 108 -4.92 13.40 17.64
N VAL A 109 -4.84 14.51 16.90
CA VAL A 109 -5.23 15.85 17.40
C VAL A 109 -6.64 16.22 16.96
N PHE A 110 -6.94 16.08 15.68
CA PHE A 110 -8.24 16.34 15.07
C PHE A 110 -8.70 15.11 14.27
N PRO A 111 -9.19 14.05 14.93
CA PRO A 111 -9.51 12.79 14.29
C PRO A 111 -10.46 12.95 13.10
N PHE A 112 -9.96 12.70 11.89
CA PHE A 112 -10.79 12.68 10.68
C PHE A 112 -10.71 11.30 10.01
N PRO A 113 -11.63 10.38 10.34
CA PRO A 113 -11.49 8.95 10.03
C PRO A 113 -11.54 8.63 8.53
N PHE A 114 -12.06 9.54 7.70
CA PHE A 114 -12.16 9.33 6.26
C PHE A 114 -10.93 9.79 5.49
N LEU A 115 -9.98 10.51 6.11
CA LEU A 115 -8.87 11.13 5.40
C LEU A 115 -7.92 10.11 4.76
N SER A 116 -7.61 9.02 5.46
CA SER A 116 -6.80 7.92 4.92
C SER A 116 -7.46 7.26 3.72
N THR A 117 -8.78 7.04 3.78
CA THR A 117 -9.57 6.49 2.68
C THR A 117 -9.57 7.42 1.48
N VAL A 118 -9.71 8.74 1.69
CA VAL A 118 -9.64 9.74 0.62
C VAL A 118 -8.26 9.73 -0.04
N PHE A 119 -7.18 9.74 0.75
CA PHE A 119 -5.82 9.70 0.21
C PHE A 119 -5.52 8.38 -0.52
N GLY A 120 -5.95 7.25 0.03
CA GLY A 120 -5.86 5.95 -0.64
C GLY A 120 -6.65 5.90 -1.94
N GLY A 121 -7.87 6.44 -1.95
CA GLY A 121 -8.72 6.55 -3.13
C GLY A 121 -8.07 7.41 -4.22
N ILE A 122 -7.60 8.60 -3.89
CA ILE A 122 -6.88 9.49 -4.81
C ILE A 122 -5.63 8.79 -5.38
N ALA A 123 -4.87 8.09 -4.53
CA ALA A 123 -3.70 7.34 -4.94
C ALA A 123 -4.05 6.26 -5.96
N MET A 124 -5.07 5.43 -5.69
CA MET A 124 -5.46 4.35 -6.59
C MET A 124 -6.10 4.86 -7.89
N ILE A 125 -6.90 5.93 -7.84
CA ILE A 125 -7.41 6.61 -9.04
C ILE A 125 -6.25 7.13 -9.89
N THR A 126 -5.23 7.72 -9.26
CA THR A 126 -4.03 8.19 -9.94
C THR A 126 -3.31 7.04 -10.65
N VAL A 127 -3.15 5.89 -9.98
CA VAL A 127 -2.57 4.68 -10.58
C VAL A 127 -3.35 4.26 -11.83
N ILE A 128 -4.69 4.20 -11.75
CA ILE A 128 -5.55 3.81 -12.86
C ILE A 128 -5.37 4.78 -14.04
N LEU A 129 -5.44 6.10 -13.80
CA LEU A 129 -5.31 7.11 -14.84
C LEU A 129 -3.94 7.06 -15.55
N VAL A 130 -2.86 6.90 -14.77
CA VAL A 130 -1.51 6.73 -15.33
C VAL A 130 -1.43 5.47 -16.18
N CYS A 131 -1.95 4.35 -15.69
CA CYS A 131 -1.88 3.08 -16.40
C CYS A 131 -2.71 3.11 -17.69
N ILE A 132 -3.90 3.73 -17.69
CA ILE A 132 -4.71 3.90 -18.91
C ILE A 132 -3.93 4.70 -19.96
N ARG A 133 -3.27 5.80 -19.57
CA ARG A 133 -2.45 6.61 -20.48
C ARG A 133 -1.26 5.86 -21.06
N LYS A 134 -0.75 4.88 -20.32
CA LYS A 134 0.37 4.01 -20.71
C LYS A 134 -0.09 2.64 -21.18
N ASN A 135 -1.34 2.51 -21.61
CA ASN A 135 -1.87 1.25 -22.08
C ASN A 135 -1.61 1.07 -23.59
N SER A 136 -0.35 1.13 -24.00
CA SER A 136 0.04 1.04 -25.42
C SER A 136 1.35 0.30 -25.61
N GLY A 137 1.50 -0.36 -26.77
CA GLY A 137 2.72 -1.05 -27.16
C GLY A 137 3.27 -1.99 -26.08
N GLU A 138 4.55 -1.83 -25.77
CA GLU A 138 5.31 -2.66 -24.83
C GLU A 138 4.85 -2.48 -23.36
N THR A 139 4.37 -1.29 -22.99
CA THR A 139 3.86 -0.98 -21.64
C THR A 139 2.50 -1.61 -21.30
N LYS A 140 1.76 -2.16 -22.28
CA LYS A 140 0.38 -2.65 -22.11
C LYS A 140 0.23 -3.64 -20.95
N ILE A 141 1.08 -4.67 -20.90
CA ILE A 141 1.00 -5.69 -19.84
C ILE A 141 1.24 -5.06 -18.47
N ALA A 142 2.23 -4.17 -18.38
CA ALA A 142 2.55 -3.47 -17.13
C ALA A 142 1.40 -2.57 -16.66
N ALA A 143 0.76 -1.84 -17.57
CA ALA A 143 -0.41 -1.02 -17.28
C ALA A 143 -1.59 -1.84 -16.75
N LEU A 144 -1.86 -3.02 -17.33
CA LEU A 144 -2.93 -3.91 -16.88
C LEU A 144 -2.71 -4.40 -15.44
N TYR A 145 -1.47 -4.74 -15.07
CA TYR A 145 -1.15 -5.08 -13.67
C TYR A 145 -1.41 -3.91 -12.71
N GLY A 146 -1.17 -2.68 -13.13
CA GLY A 146 -1.40 -1.49 -12.31
C GLY A 146 -2.90 -1.23 -12.10
N ILE A 147 -3.69 -1.35 -13.17
CA ILE A 147 -5.16 -1.23 -13.12
C ILE A 147 -5.74 -2.34 -12.23
N LEU A 148 -5.34 -3.59 -12.45
CA LEU A 148 -5.78 -4.73 -11.65
C LEU A 148 -5.45 -4.52 -10.18
N GLY A 149 -4.20 -4.15 -9.87
CA GLY A 149 -3.75 -3.89 -8.51
C GLY A 149 -4.55 -2.79 -7.83
N ALA A 150 -4.80 -1.67 -8.52
CA ALA A 150 -5.57 -0.55 -7.99
C ALA A 150 -7.04 -0.92 -7.74
N ILE A 151 -7.67 -1.67 -8.66
CA ILE A 151 -9.05 -2.17 -8.47
C ILE A 151 -9.13 -3.10 -7.28
N LEU A 152 -8.21 -4.08 -7.17
CA LEU A 152 -8.18 -5.01 -6.03
C LEU A 152 -7.97 -4.27 -4.71
N PHE A 153 -7.11 -3.23 -4.70
CA PHE A 153 -6.89 -2.39 -3.52
C PHE A 153 -8.18 -1.68 -3.09
N ILE A 154 -8.89 -1.06 -4.04
CA ILE A 154 -10.16 -0.36 -3.79
C ILE A 154 -11.22 -1.36 -3.29
N LEU A 155 -11.34 -2.53 -3.92
CA LEU A 155 -12.29 -3.56 -3.51
C LEU A 155 -11.98 -4.10 -2.10
N ALA A 156 -10.70 -4.32 -1.78
CA ALA A 156 -10.29 -4.70 -0.43
C ALA A 156 -10.76 -3.64 0.59
N GLY A 157 -10.41 -2.37 0.37
CA GLY A 157 -10.71 -1.28 1.31
C GLY A 157 -12.19 -0.94 1.46
N LEU A 158 -12.94 -0.85 0.34
CA LEU A 158 -14.32 -0.33 0.35
C LEU A 158 -15.40 -1.41 0.38
N VAL A 159 -15.14 -2.60 -0.16
CA VAL A 159 -16.16 -3.65 -0.33
C VAL A 159 -15.96 -4.81 0.64
N ILE A 160 -14.70 -5.23 0.83
CA ILE A 160 -14.41 -6.35 1.73
C ILE A 160 -14.41 -5.87 3.17
N GLY A 161 -13.64 -4.81 3.46
CA GLY A 161 -13.48 -4.26 4.80
C GLY A 161 -12.81 -5.24 5.78
N THR A 162 -12.59 -4.80 7.02
CA THR A 162 -11.94 -5.62 8.06
C THR A 162 -12.92 -6.16 9.10
N THR A 163 -14.20 -5.80 9.04
CA THR A 163 -15.22 -6.16 10.03
C THR A 163 -16.18 -7.22 9.51
N GLY A 164 -16.57 -8.16 10.38
CA GLY A 164 -17.55 -9.20 10.09
C GLY A 164 -16.97 -10.45 9.40
N SER A 165 -17.86 -11.33 8.94
CA SER A 165 -17.50 -12.58 8.27
C SER A 165 -18.39 -12.83 7.05
N ARG A 166 -17.88 -13.62 6.10
CA ARG A 166 -18.63 -14.18 4.97
C ARG A 166 -18.67 -15.69 5.15
N GLY A 167 -19.66 -16.16 5.90
CA GLY A 167 -19.73 -17.56 6.33
C GLY A 167 -18.60 -17.91 7.31
N PRO A 168 -17.81 -18.98 7.08
CA PRO A 168 -16.75 -19.40 8.01
C PRO A 168 -15.47 -18.55 7.91
N ILE A 169 -15.36 -17.66 6.92
CA ILE A 169 -14.15 -16.87 6.66
C ILE A 169 -14.35 -15.45 7.17
N LEU A 170 -13.38 -14.94 7.94
CA LEU A 170 -13.39 -13.56 8.43
C LEU A 170 -13.08 -12.59 7.27
N ASN A 171 -13.77 -11.45 7.24
CA ASN A 171 -13.54 -10.45 6.19
C ASN A 171 -12.11 -9.91 6.20
N VAL A 172 -11.51 -9.80 7.38
CA VAL A 172 -10.09 -9.41 7.55
C VAL A 172 -9.13 -10.38 6.85
N ASP A 173 -9.44 -11.67 6.81
CA ASP A 173 -8.59 -12.66 6.13
C ASP A 173 -8.66 -12.46 4.60
N ILE A 174 -9.87 -12.27 4.08
CA ILE A 174 -10.10 -11.98 2.66
C ILE A 174 -9.42 -10.66 2.28
N PHE A 175 -9.53 -9.66 3.15
CA PHE A 175 -8.91 -8.36 2.97
C PHE A 175 -7.39 -8.49 2.80
N HIS A 176 -6.69 -9.18 3.71
CA HIS A 176 -5.23 -9.34 3.63
C HIS A 176 -4.78 -10.09 2.38
N ILE A 177 -5.48 -11.16 1.99
CA ILE A 177 -5.13 -11.93 0.79
C ILE A 177 -5.35 -11.10 -0.49
N VAL A 178 -6.49 -10.41 -0.62
CA VAL A 178 -6.75 -9.55 -1.78
C VAL A 178 -5.75 -8.39 -1.83
N LEU A 179 -5.43 -7.81 -0.68
CA LEU A 179 -4.44 -6.74 -0.59
C LEU A 179 -3.02 -7.22 -0.96
N ALA A 180 -2.65 -8.46 -0.62
CA ALA A 180 -1.37 -9.04 -1.01
C ALA A 180 -1.26 -9.18 -2.54
N VAL A 181 -2.33 -9.65 -3.19
CA VAL A 181 -2.40 -9.72 -4.67
C VAL A 181 -2.37 -8.33 -5.30
N ALA A 182 -3.07 -7.36 -4.69
CA ALA A 182 -3.06 -5.97 -5.13
C ALA A 182 -1.64 -5.37 -5.08
N VAL A 183 -0.95 -5.50 -3.95
CA VAL A 183 0.41 -5.02 -3.72
C VAL A 183 1.41 -5.65 -4.70
N TYR A 184 1.30 -6.96 -4.94
CA TYR A 184 2.11 -7.65 -5.93
C TYR A 184 1.90 -7.08 -7.34
N SER A 185 0.64 -6.91 -7.75
CA SER A 185 0.29 -6.38 -9.07
C SER A 185 0.76 -4.93 -9.27
N LEU A 186 0.60 -4.09 -8.24
CA LEU A 186 1.08 -2.71 -8.24
C LEU A 186 2.61 -2.64 -8.38
N SER A 187 3.36 -3.46 -7.65
CA SER A 187 4.82 -3.49 -7.78
C SER A 187 5.27 -3.99 -9.14
N ALA A 188 4.66 -5.06 -9.66
CA ALA A 188 4.96 -5.59 -10.98
C ALA A 188 4.78 -4.53 -12.08
N SER A 189 3.70 -3.76 -11.99
CA SER A 189 3.43 -2.62 -12.86
C SER A 189 4.49 -1.52 -12.70
N LEU A 190 4.71 -1.04 -11.48
CA LEU A 190 5.64 0.04 -11.18
C LEU A 190 7.06 -0.27 -11.64
N LYS A 191 7.52 -1.52 -11.49
CA LYS A 191 8.84 -1.98 -11.92
C LYS A 191 9.01 -1.93 -13.43
N ARG A 192 8.00 -2.37 -14.18
CA ARG A 192 8.05 -2.47 -15.65
C ARG A 192 7.84 -1.12 -16.33
N LEU A 193 6.89 -0.31 -15.84
CA LEU A 193 6.65 1.04 -16.37
C LEU A 193 7.86 1.98 -16.16
N ASN A 194 8.76 1.68 -15.23
CA ASN A 194 9.99 2.44 -14.94
C ASN A 194 11.26 1.83 -15.59
N ARG A 195 11.13 0.87 -16.51
CA ARG A 195 12.28 0.34 -17.27
C ARG A 195 12.41 0.98 -18.66
N GLU A 196 11.35 1.63 -19.13
CA GLU A 196 11.22 2.13 -20.51
C GLU A 196 11.36 3.67 -20.60
N THR A 197 11.87 4.31 -19.55
CA THR A 197 12.25 5.73 -19.53
C THR A 197 13.69 5.87 -19.13
#